data_AF-A0A396JN30-F1
#
_entry.id   AF-A0A396JN30-F1
#
_cell.length_a   1.000
_cell.length_b   1.000
_cell.length_c   1.000
_cell.angle_alpha   90.00
_cell.angle_beta   90.00
_cell.angle_gamma   90.00
#
_symmetry.space_group_name_H-M   'P 1'
#
loop_
_entity.id
_entity.type
_entity.pdbx_description
1 polymer ?
#
loop_
_entity_poly.entity_id
_entity_poly.type
_entity_poly.pdbx_seq_one_letter_code
_entity_poly.pdbx_strand_id
1 'polypeptide(L)'
;MEVNGENRDSRRVIDPRSGFCSSNSIFYSKRKPLPLPPNHSLDATTFISSRAHHGHIAFIDASTGHQFTYQQLWRSVDSVTSSLSNMGIRKGDVILLLSPNSIYFPVVCLSVMSLGAIITTTNPLNTSGEIAKQIADSKPVLAFTTQQLLSKITQASPSLPIILMDTNNNNNNSSSSSTTTTTLDEMMKKEPELSRVTERVNQNDTATLLYSSGTTGPSKGVVSSHKNLIAMVQVVMARFGKEQETRETFICTVPMFHIYGLAVFAMGLLAMGSTIVVLSKFEMHDMLSWIEKFRATFLPLVPPILVAILNNADAIKRKYDLSSLHTVVSGGAPLSKEVTEGFIEKYPNILLEDENFNEALNVLERIKLDGIQLDVLLFNTFLRQACYKGRIDVIEFIVEFMHQEKVQPDPTTCGYVFSAYVNSSFHNTAVEALQVLSLRMMSVDGNILQERKNFVDEFILDEDLASESHIFKLFEDSEDKVAIGLWNLRWCAMIGFPICESADQSLWAKRLESRFQKRLASGSIIGEQL
;
A
#
# COMPACT_ATOMS: atom_id res chain seq x y z
N MET A 1 -23.54 -38.70 39.23
CA MET A 1 -22.12 -38.31 39.14
C MET A 1 -21.90 -37.75 37.75
N GLU A 2 -22.19 -36.45 37.61
CA GLU A 2 -21.89 -35.68 36.41
C GLU A 2 -20.39 -35.40 36.39
N VAL A 3 -19.73 -35.73 35.28
CA VAL A 3 -18.36 -35.29 35.01
C VAL A 3 -18.49 -34.07 34.11
N ASN A 4 -18.27 -32.90 34.70
CA ASN A 4 -18.19 -31.61 34.04
C ASN A 4 -17.14 -31.65 32.92
N GLY A 5 -17.59 -31.53 31.67
CA GLY A 5 -16.75 -31.13 30.55
C GLY A 5 -16.42 -29.64 30.69
N GLU A 6 -15.24 -29.35 31.23
CA GLU A 6 -14.73 -27.98 31.31
C GLU A 6 -14.61 -27.36 29.91
N ASN A 7 -15.37 -26.29 29.75
CA ASN A 7 -15.37 -25.38 28.62
C ASN A 7 -14.01 -24.64 28.57
N ARG A 8 -13.00 -25.22 27.91
CA ARG A 8 -11.71 -24.56 27.65
C ARG A 8 -11.83 -23.57 26.49
N ASP A 9 -12.61 -22.51 26.68
CA ASP A 9 -12.45 -21.27 25.92
C ASP A 9 -11.97 -20.20 26.89
N SER A 10 -10.75 -20.39 27.39
CA SER A 10 -10.01 -19.34 28.10
C SER A 10 -9.82 -18.20 27.10
N ARG A 11 -10.63 -17.14 27.23
CA ARG A 11 -10.48 -15.91 26.44
C ARG A 11 -9.01 -15.54 26.37
N ARG A 12 -8.41 -15.65 25.18
CA ARG A 12 -7.00 -15.30 24.95
C ARG A 12 -6.83 -13.84 25.36
N VAL A 13 -6.13 -13.61 26.46
CA VAL A 13 -5.81 -12.24 26.90
C VAL A 13 -4.62 -11.79 26.07
N ILE A 14 -4.91 -11.03 25.02
CA ILE A 14 -3.91 -10.38 24.18
C ILE A 14 -3.70 -8.99 24.77
N ASP A 15 -2.46 -8.65 25.12
CA ASP A 15 -2.14 -7.28 25.52
C ASP A 15 -2.36 -6.34 24.34
N PRO A 16 -3.29 -5.36 24.44
CA PRO A 16 -3.60 -4.47 23.32
C PRO A 16 -2.44 -3.53 22.94
N ARG A 17 -1.45 -3.32 23.82
CA ARG A 17 -0.30 -2.43 23.54
C ARG A 17 0.77 -3.12 22.72
N SER A 18 1.16 -4.31 23.14
CA SER A 18 2.24 -5.11 22.55
C SER A 18 1.75 -6.12 21.50
N GLY A 19 0.47 -6.51 21.55
CA GLY A 19 -0.06 -7.65 20.81
C GLY A 19 0.37 -9.01 21.40
N PHE A 20 1.11 -9.03 22.51
CA PHE A 20 1.62 -10.25 23.12
C PHE A 20 0.53 -10.98 23.89
N CYS A 21 0.41 -12.29 23.69
CA CYS A 21 -0.48 -13.15 24.45
C CYS A 21 0.33 -14.01 25.42
N SER A 22 0.24 -13.70 26.71
CA SER A 22 1.02 -14.38 27.75
C SER A 22 0.68 -15.86 27.90
N SER A 23 -0.54 -16.27 27.52
CA SER A 23 -0.97 -17.67 27.65
C SER A 23 -0.30 -18.62 26.66
N ASN A 24 0.23 -18.12 25.54
CA ASN A 24 0.89 -18.96 24.53
C ASN A 24 2.21 -18.39 24.02
N SER A 25 2.67 -17.26 24.55
CA SER A 25 3.88 -16.56 24.14
C SER A 25 3.89 -16.18 22.66
N ILE A 26 2.72 -15.92 22.06
CA ILE A 26 2.58 -15.51 20.65
C ILE A 26 2.27 -14.03 20.55
N PHE A 27 2.94 -13.33 19.63
CA PHE A 27 2.57 -11.98 19.23
C PHE A 27 1.50 -12.03 18.15
N TYR A 28 0.40 -11.34 18.37
CA TYR A 28 -0.70 -11.15 17.44
C TYR A 28 -0.65 -9.73 16.86
N SER A 29 -1.02 -9.62 15.59
CA SER A 29 -1.20 -8.31 14.99
C SER A 29 -2.26 -7.52 15.77
N LYS A 30 -1.96 -6.25 16.05
CA LYS A 30 -2.93 -5.30 16.62
C LYS A 30 -3.99 -4.87 15.60
N ARG A 31 -3.82 -5.27 14.33
CA ARG A 31 -4.78 -4.99 13.26
C ARG A 31 -5.82 -6.09 13.18
N LYS A 32 -7.01 -5.73 12.71
CA LYS A 32 -8.05 -6.72 12.39
C LYS A 32 -7.49 -7.76 11.42
N PRO A 33 -7.64 -9.06 11.70
CA PRO A 33 -7.26 -10.11 10.77
C PRO A 33 -7.95 -9.91 9.42
N LEU A 34 -7.20 -10.07 8.34
CA LEU A 34 -7.75 -10.02 6.99
C LEU A 34 -8.17 -11.45 6.61
N PRO A 35 -9.48 -11.72 6.45
CA PRO A 35 -9.92 -13.06 6.10
C PRO A 35 -9.55 -13.37 4.65
N LEU A 36 -9.03 -14.56 4.42
CA LEU A 36 -8.87 -15.10 3.07
C LEU A 36 -10.24 -15.33 2.42
N PRO A 37 -10.35 -15.21 1.09
CA PRO A 37 -11.60 -15.47 0.39
C PRO A 37 -12.04 -16.94 0.60
N PRO A 38 -13.34 -17.19 0.88
CA PRO A 38 -13.83 -18.52 1.23
C PRO A 38 -13.88 -19.47 0.03
N ASN A 39 -13.90 -18.95 -1.21
CA ASN A 39 -13.90 -19.77 -2.41
C ASN A 39 -12.51 -20.41 -2.62
N HIS A 40 -12.38 -21.68 -2.26
CA HIS A 40 -11.14 -22.44 -2.42
C HIS A 40 -10.69 -22.61 -3.87
N SER A 41 -11.57 -22.43 -4.84
CA SER A 41 -11.25 -22.52 -6.26
C SER A 41 -11.08 -21.14 -6.90
N LEU A 42 -10.31 -20.31 -6.22
CA LEU A 42 -9.98 -18.95 -6.63
C LEU A 42 -8.47 -18.85 -6.78
N ASP A 43 -8.01 -18.55 -7.98
CA ASP A 43 -6.61 -18.22 -8.24
C ASP A 43 -6.33 -16.74 -7.94
N ALA A 44 -5.05 -16.40 -7.90
CA ALA A 44 -4.59 -15.05 -7.58
C ALA A 44 -5.00 -14.02 -8.65
N THR A 45 -4.99 -14.39 -9.93
CA THR A 45 -5.35 -13.50 -11.05
C THR A 45 -6.83 -13.15 -11.01
N THR A 46 -7.70 -14.13 -10.79
CA THR A 46 -9.14 -13.92 -10.61
C THR A 46 -9.44 -13.13 -9.32
N PHE A 47 -8.67 -13.37 -8.25
CA PHE A 47 -8.81 -12.58 -7.02
C PHE A 47 -8.51 -11.10 -7.23
N ILE A 48 -7.48 -10.76 -8.00
CA ILE A 48 -7.08 -9.38 -8.32
C ILE A 48 -8.09 -8.72 -9.26
N SER A 49 -8.45 -9.38 -10.37
CA SER A 49 -9.40 -8.84 -11.36
C SER A 49 -10.83 -8.67 -10.84
N SER A 50 -11.23 -9.44 -9.81
CA SER A 50 -12.54 -9.29 -9.17
C SER A 50 -12.63 -8.13 -8.17
N ARG A 51 -11.53 -7.41 -7.90
CA ARG A 51 -11.56 -6.23 -7.02
C ARG A 51 -12.24 -5.07 -7.73
N ALA A 52 -13.05 -4.33 -6.99
CA ALA A 52 -13.56 -3.05 -7.47
C ALA A 52 -12.41 -2.06 -7.60
N HIS A 53 -12.09 -1.66 -8.82
CA HIS A 53 -11.07 -0.65 -9.09
C HIS A 53 -11.61 0.43 -10.05
N HIS A 54 -11.45 1.71 -9.67
CA HIS A 54 -11.85 2.88 -10.47
C HIS A 54 -10.67 3.48 -11.27
N GLY A 55 -9.54 2.77 -11.30
CA GLY A 55 -8.34 3.15 -12.03
C GLY A 55 -8.53 3.03 -13.55
N HIS A 56 -8.02 4.00 -14.31
CA HIS A 56 -8.01 3.94 -15.77
C HIS A 56 -6.69 3.37 -16.29
N ILE A 57 -5.57 3.92 -15.82
CA ILE A 57 -4.22 3.53 -16.21
C ILE A 57 -3.67 2.54 -15.17
N ALA A 58 -3.22 1.37 -15.61
CA ALA A 58 -2.55 0.39 -14.76
C ALA A 58 -1.05 0.65 -14.72
N PHE A 59 -0.43 0.73 -15.90
CA PHE A 59 1.01 0.91 -16.03
C PHE A 59 1.38 2.06 -16.93
N ILE A 60 2.52 2.67 -16.65
CA ILE A 60 3.19 3.61 -17.55
C ILE A 60 4.63 3.13 -17.74
N ASP A 61 5.03 2.90 -18.98
CA ASP A 61 6.42 2.59 -19.31
C ASP A 61 7.26 3.88 -19.23
N ALA A 62 8.20 3.93 -18.28
CA ALA A 62 9.07 5.08 -18.09
C ALA A 62 10.05 5.30 -19.25
N SER A 63 10.27 4.34 -20.14
CA SER A 63 11.18 4.54 -21.28
C SER A 63 10.48 5.19 -22.48
N THR A 64 9.19 4.89 -22.68
CA THR A 64 8.42 5.32 -23.86
C THR A 64 7.30 6.32 -23.52
N GLY A 65 6.93 6.44 -22.25
CA GLY A 65 5.73 7.15 -21.81
C GLY A 65 4.42 6.43 -22.17
N HIS A 66 4.48 5.21 -22.70
CA HIS A 66 3.30 4.45 -23.09
C HIS A 66 2.44 4.13 -21.86
N GLN A 67 1.15 4.47 -21.95
CA GLN A 67 0.17 4.20 -20.90
C GLN A 67 -0.63 2.94 -21.25
N PHE A 68 -0.63 1.98 -20.34
CA PHE A 68 -1.31 0.71 -20.47
C PHE A 68 -2.48 0.66 -19.49
N THR A 69 -3.70 0.71 -20.03
CA THR A 69 -4.92 0.80 -19.24
C THR A 69 -5.29 -0.53 -18.58
N TYR A 70 -6.11 -0.49 -17.53
CA TYR A 70 -6.65 -1.71 -16.91
C TYR A 70 -7.45 -2.57 -17.90
N GLN A 71 -8.20 -1.95 -18.80
CA GLN A 71 -8.95 -2.67 -19.84
C GLN A 71 -8.00 -3.42 -20.78
N GLN A 72 -6.93 -2.77 -21.23
CA GLN A 72 -5.93 -3.40 -22.09
C GLN A 72 -5.17 -4.49 -21.33
N LEU A 73 -4.79 -4.26 -20.07
CA LEU A 73 -4.13 -5.25 -19.22
C LEU A 73 -4.94 -6.53 -19.12
N TRP A 74 -6.21 -6.44 -18.71
CA TRP A 74 -7.05 -7.64 -18.51
C TRP A 74 -7.37 -8.35 -19.82
N ARG A 75 -7.60 -7.59 -20.91
CA ARG A 75 -7.75 -8.19 -22.25
C ARG A 75 -6.48 -8.92 -22.68
N SER A 76 -5.31 -8.32 -22.49
CA SER A 76 -4.02 -8.95 -22.79
C SER A 76 -3.80 -10.21 -21.95
N VAL A 77 -4.15 -10.18 -20.66
CA VAL A 77 -4.08 -11.37 -19.80
C VAL A 77 -4.96 -12.48 -20.34
N ASP A 78 -6.21 -12.19 -20.72
CA ASP A 78 -7.12 -13.19 -21.28
C ASP A 78 -6.62 -13.76 -22.63
N SER A 79 -6.09 -12.91 -23.51
CA SER A 79 -5.57 -13.32 -24.82
C SER A 79 -4.29 -14.15 -24.73
N VAL A 80 -3.38 -13.78 -23.82
CA VAL A 80 -2.14 -14.54 -23.55
C VAL A 80 -2.46 -15.86 -22.87
N THR A 81 -3.38 -15.88 -21.91
CA THR A 81 -3.92 -17.10 -21.27
C THR A 81 -4.44 -18.08 -22.33
N SER A 82 -5.29 -17.60 -23.24
CA SER A 82 -5.88 -18.42 -24.32
C SER A 82 -4.80 -18.96 -25.26
N SER A 83 -3.84 -18.11 -25.63
CA SER A 83 -2.72 -18.50 -26.49
C SER A 83 -1.84 -19.58 -25.86
N LEU A 84 -1.51 -19.45 -24.57
CA LEU A 84 -0.74 -20.45 -23.83
C LEU A 84 -1.49 -21.78 -23.71
N SER A 85 -2.80 -21.75 -23.44
CA SER A 85 -3.65 -22.95 -23.44
C SER A 85 -3.64 -23.66 -24.79
N ASN A 86 -3.75 -22.92 -25.89
CA ASN A 86 -3.71 -23.45 -27.26
C ASN A 86 -2.33 -24.01 -27.64
N MET A 87 -1.26 -23.52 -27.02
CA MET A 87 0.09 -24.09 -27.13
C MET A 87 0.29 -25.37 -26.31
N GLY A 88 -0.73 -25.81 -25.57
CA GLY A 88 -0.68 -27.04 -24.78
C GLY A 88 -0.19 -26.83 -23.34
N ILE A 89 0.00 -25.60 -22.87
CA ILE A 89 0.35 -25.33 -21.47
C ILE A 89 -0.82 -25.69 -20.57
N ARG A 90 -0.55 -26.42 -19.50
CA ARG A 90 -1.54 -26.92 -18.54
C ARG A 90 -1.18 -26.57 -17.11
N LYS A 91 -2.13 -26.83 -16.22
CA LYS A 91 -1.97 -26.67 -14.79
C LYS A 91 -0.77 -27.48 -14.28
N GLY A 92 0.10 -26.85 -13.48
CA GLY A 92 1.32 -27.46 -12.95
C GLY A 92 2.55 -27.36 -13.84
N ASP A 93 2.41 -26.97 -15.12
CA ASP A 93 3.56 -26.69 -15.98
C ASP A 93 4.34 -25.49 -15.44
N VAL A 94 5.67 -25.55 -15.51
CA VAL A 94 6.54 -24.46 -15.06
C VAL A 94 6.93 -23.58 -16.24
N ILE A 95 6.78 -22.26 -16.08
CA ILE A 95 7.11 -21.26 -17.10
C ILE A 95 8.19 -20.34 -16.54
N LEU A 96 9.31 -20.22 -17.25
CA LEU A 96 10.42 -19.34 -16.88
C LEU A 96 10.19 -17.93 -17.45
N LEU A 97 10.39 -16.90 -16.63
CA LEU A 97 10.39 -15.50 -17.07
C LEU A 97 11.73 -14.85 -16.76
N LEU A 98 12.45 -14.50 -17.83
CA LEU A 98 13.71 -13.75 -17.81
C LEU A 98 13.51 -12.39 -18.47
N SER A 99 13.16 -11.38 -17.67
CA SER A 99 12.95 -10.02 -18.15
C SER A 99 13.34 -9.01 -17.06
N PRO A 100 13.87 -7.83 -17.44
CA PRO A 100 13.84 -6.67 -16.54
C PRO A 100 12.39 -6.28 -16.23
N ASN A 101 12.23 -5.29 -15.35
CA ASN A 101 10.94 -4.66 -15.12
C ASN A 101 10.35 -4.18 -16.45
N SER A 102 9.09 -4.48 -16.70
CA SER A 102 8.36 -3.99 -17.87
C SER A 102 6.87 -4.01 -17.56
N ILE A 103 6.09 -3.23 -18.29
CA ILE A 103 4.63 -3.23 -18.19
C ILE A 103 4.00 -4.57 -18.60
N TYR A 104 4.78 -5.42 -19.31
CA TYR A 104 4.37 -6.73 -19.78
C TYR A 104 4.72 -7.86 -18.79
N PHE A 105 5.61 -7.61 -17.83
CA PHE A 105 5.97 -8.58 -16.80
C PHE A 105 4.73 -9.08 -16.03
N PRO A 106 3.80 -8.21 -15.58
CA PRO A 106 2.58 -8.64 -14.90
C PRO A 106 1.63 -9.39 -15.83
N VAL A 107 1.55 -9.04 -17.13
CA VAL A 107 0.72 -9.76 -18.11
C VAL A 107 1.12 -11.23 -18.15
N VAL A 108 2.42 -11.52 -18.27
CA VAL A 108 2.93 -12.90 -18.30
C VAL A 108 2.63 -13.63 -17.00
N CYS A 109 2.97 -13.03 -15.84
CA CYS A 109 2.72 -13.65 -14.54
C CYS A 109 1.24 -13.99 -14.33
N LEU A 110 0.35 -13.03 -14.59
CA LEU A 110 -1.09 -13.19 -14.38
C LEU A 110 -1.69 -14.24 -15.34
N SER A 111 -1.21 -14.30 -16.58
CA SER A 111 -1.68 -15.26 -17.58
C SER A 111 -1.21 -16.69 -17.32
N VAL A 112 0.00 -16.87 -16.80
CA VAL A 112 0.51 -18.19 -16.39
C VAL A 112 -0.27 -18.70 -15.18
N MET A 113 -0.47 -17.83 -14.19
CA MET A 113 -1.21 -18.17 -12.96
C MET A 113 -2.70 -18.44 -13.20
N SER A 114 -3.36 -17.76 -14.15
CA SER A 114 -4.77 -18.00 -14.47
C SER A 114 -5.01 -19.40 -15.06
N LEU A 115 -4.01 -19.98 -15.74
CA LEU A 115 -4.02 -21.38 -16.20
C LEU A 115 -3.71 -22.39 -15.08
N GLY A 116 -3.30 -21.93 -13.90
CA GLY A 116 -2.76 -22.79 -12.85
C GLY A 116 -1.37 -23.34 -13.17
N ALA A 117 -0.70 -22.78 -14.19
CA ALA A 117 0.72 -23.01 -14.43
C ALA A 117 1.55 -22.20 -13.41
N ILE A 118 2.80 -22.61 -13.24
CA ILE A 118 3.70 -22.13 -12.19
C ILE A 118 4.69 -21.14 -12.82
N ILE A 119 4.69 -19.89 -12.36
CA ILE A 119 5.68 -18.91 -12.81
C ILE A 119 6.97 -19.03 -11.99
N THR A 120 8.12 -19.16 -12.67
CA THR A 120 9.44 -18.99 -12.07
C THR A 120 10.15 -17.82 -12.74
N THR A 121 10.71 -16.91 -11.97
CA THR A 121 11.39 -15.71 -12.48
C THR A 121 12.89 -15.83 -12.22
N THR A 122 13.70 -15.19 -13.06
CA THR A 122 15.15 -15.17 -12.86
C THR A 122 15.72 -13.77 -13.08
N ASN A 123 16.80 -13.46 -12.37
CA ASN A 123 17.44 -12.15 -12.44
C ASN A 123 18.08 -11.95 -13.83
N PRO A 124 17.75 -10.89 -14.57
CA PRO A 124 18.39 -10.54 -15.84
C PRO A 124 19.91 -10.46 -15.81
N LEU A 125 20.49 -10.19 -14.64
CA LEU A 125 21.94 -10.11 -14.46
C LEU A 125 22.61 -11.48 -14.28
N ASN A 126 21.84 -12.54 -14.02
CA ASN A 126 22.39 -13.89 -13.88
C ASN A 126 23.14 -14.31 -15.15
N THR A 127 24.18 -15.12 -14.96
CA THR A 127 24.93 -15.77 -16.03
C THR A 127 24.13 -16.92 -16.64
N SER A 128 24.45 -17.32 -17.87
CA SER A 128 23.83 -18.48 -18.53
C SER A 128 23.99 -19.76 -17.70
N GLY A 129 25.10 -19.91 -16.96
CA GLY A 129 25.33 -21.06 -16.08
C GLY A 129 24.44 -21.08 -14.83
N GLU A 130 24.16 -19.92 -14.23
CA GLU A 130 23.21 -19.81 -13.11
C GLU A 130 21.77 -20.06 -13.58
N ILE A 131 21.42 -19.53 -14.76
CA ILE A 131 20.12 -19.78 -15.40
C ILE A 131 19.97 -21.27 -15.73
N ALA A 132 21.01 -21.93 -16.23
CA ALA A 132 21.00 -23.37 -16.52
C ALA A 132 20.74 -24.21 -15.26
N LYS A 133 21.31 -23.83 -14.11
CA LYS A 133 21.03 -24.50 -12.83
C LYS A 133 19.56 -24.36 -12.43
N GLN A 134 19.00 -23.15 -12.56
CA GLN A 134 17.57 -22.92 -12.29
C GLN A 134 16.68 -23.70 -13.26
N ILE A 135 17.00 -23.74 -14.56
CA ILE A 135 16.27 -24.53 -15.56
C ILE A 135 16.32 -26.02 -15.24
N ALA A 136 17.50 -26.54 -14.87
CA ALA A 136 17.67 -27.95 -14.52
C ALA A 136 16.84 -28.35 -13.29
N ASP A 137 16.72 -27.45 -12.31
CA ASP A 137 15.96 -27.69 -11.08
C ASP A 137 14.45 -27.50 -11.27
N SER A 138 14.03 -26.40 -11.90
CA SER A 138 12.62 -26.02 -12.10
C SER A 138 11.94 -26.70 -13.30
N LYS A 139 12.71 -27.22 -14.26
CA LYS A 139 12.24 -27.92 -15.47
C LYS A 139 11.12 -27.17 -16.22
N PRO A 140 11.35 -25.91 -16.62
CA PRO A 140 10.34 -25.15 -17.35
C PRO A 140 10.06 -25.79 -18.71
N VAL A 141 8.81 -25.72 -19.15
CA VAL A 141 8.36 -26.19 -20.47
C VAL A 141 8.41 -25.09 -21.53
N LEU A 142 8.48 -23.83 -21.10
CA LEU A 142 8.47 -22.63 -21.92
C LEU A 142 9.19 -21.49 -21.20
N ALA A 143 9.84 -20.60 -21.94
CA ALA A 143 10.41 -19.36 -21.39
C ALA A 143 9.89 -18.09 -22.09
N PHE A 144 9.68 -17.04 -21.32
CA PHE A 144 9.51 -15.67 -21.80
C PHE A 144 10.78 -14.87 -21.58
N THR A 145 11.22 -14.13 -22.59
CA THR A 145 12.39 -13.26 -22.45
C THR A 145 12.39 -12.10 -23.45
N THR A 146 13.37 -11.20 -23.33
CA THR A 146 13.60 -10.12 -24.31
C THR A 146 14.68 -10.53 -25.30
N GLN A 147 14.70 -9.89 -26.47
CA GLN A 147 15.68 -10.14 -27.51
C GLN A 147 17.13 -9.97 -27.01
N GLN A 148 17.36 -9.01 -26.11
CA GLN A 148 18.67 -8.76 -25.50
C GLN A 148 19.14 -9.91 -24.60
N LEU A 149 18.22 -10.63 -23.95
CA LEU A 149 18.51 -11.69 -22.99
C LEU A 149 18.39 -13.10 -23.59
N LEU A 150 17.88 -13.21 -24.83
CA LEU A 150 17.67 -14.46 -25.54
C LEU A 150 18.88 -15.39 -25.49
N SER A 151 20.08 -14.85 -25.74
CA SER A 151 21.32 -15.64 -25.80
C SER A 151 21.63 -16.37 -24.49
N LYS A 152 21.21 -15.81 -23.35
CA LYS A 152 21.41 -16.44 -22.04
C LYS A 152 20.59 -17.70 -21.88
N ILE A 153 19.33 -17.70 -22.35
CA ILE A 153 18.48 -18.90 -22.32
C ILE A 153 18.94 -19.91 -23.35
N THR A 154 19.25 -19.49 -24.59
CA THR A 154 19.68 -20.44 -25.63
C THR A 154 21.00 -21.13 -25.28
N GLN A 155 21.90 -20.44 -24.56
CA GLN A 155 23.12 -21.07 -24.03
C GLN A 155 22.83 -21.99 -22.83
N ALA A 156 21.88 -21.62 -21.97
CA ALA A 156 21.52 -22.39 -20.78
C ALA A 156 20.73 -23.66 -21.12
N SER A 157 19.83 -23.58 -22.11
CA SER A 157 18.99 -24.68 -22.59
C SER A 157 18.60 -24.43 -24.06
N PRO A 158 19.35 -24.98 -25.03
CA PRO A 158 19.10 -24.75 -26.46
C PRO A 158 17.74 -25.24 -26.96
N SER A 159 17.14 -26.22 -26.29
CA SER A 159 15.88 -26.86 -26.69
C SER A 159 14.64 -26.28 -26.04
N LEU A 160 14.78 -25.36 -25.07
CA LEU A 160 13.64 -24.74 -24.39
C LEU A 160 12.90 -23.81 -25.38
N PRO A 161 11.59 -23.98 -25.61
CA PRO A 161 10.81 -23.06 -26.43
C PRO A 161 10.79 -21.65 -25.81
N ILE A 162 10.85 -20.62 -26.65
CA ILE A 162 10.97 -19.22 -26.20
C ILE A 162 9.92 -18.33 -26.87
N ILE A 163 9.30 -17.46 -26.07
CA ILE A 163 8.45 -16.35 -26.53
C ILE A 163 9.16 -15.04 -26.22
N LEU A 164 9.32 -14.21 -27.25
CA LEU A 164 9.91 -12.88 -27.11
C LEU A 164 8.86 -11.88 -26.61
N MET A 165 9.23 -11.10 -25.60
CA MET A 165 8.38 -10.06 -25.01
C MET A 165 8.44 -8.73 -25.76
N ASP A 166 9.48 -8.51 -26.56
CA ASP A 166 9.72 -7.33 -27.36
C ASP A 166 9.70 -7.64 -28.86
N THR A 167 8.99 -6.83 -29.64
CA THR A 167 8.98 -6.93 -31.11
C THR A 167 10.13 -6.11 -31.68
N ASN A 168 11.11 -6.78 -32.29
CA ASN A 168 12.19 -6.10 -32.97
C ASN A 168 11.72 -5.66 -34.37
N ASN A 169 11.26 -4.42 -34.52
CA ASN A 169 10.81 -3.88 -35.82
C ASN A 169 11.97 -3.65 -36.82
N ASN A 170 13.22 -3.91 -36.42
CA ASN A 170 14.42 -3.53 -37.19
C ASN A 170 15.25 -4.67 -37.80
N ASN A 171 14.88 -5.94 -37.67
CA ASN A 171 15.64 -7.02 -38.31
C ASN A 171 14.74 -7.94 -39.16
N ASN A 172 14.44 -7.48 -40.38
CA ASN A 172 14.05 -8.38 -41.48
C ASN A 172 15.21 -9.30 -41.93
N ASN A 173 16.37 -9.33 -41.26
CA ASN A 173 17.56 -10.08 -41.69
C ASN A 173 18.41 -10.62 -40.53
N SER A 174 17.83 -11.34 -39.57
CA SER A 174 18.63 -12.19 -38.69
C SER A 174 17.93 -13.52 -38.44
N SER A 175 18.44 -14.54 -39.13
CA SER A 175 18.30 -15.98 -38.92
C SER A 175 17.41 -16.38 -37.75
N SER A 176 16.19 -16.82 -38.07
CA SER A 176 15.27 -17.48 -37.14
C SER A 176 16.02 -18.57 -36.36
N SER A 177 16.30 -18.31 -35.09
CA SER A 177 16.63 -19.39 -34.15
C SER A 177 15.43 -20.34 -34.14
N SER A 178 15.65 -21.63 -34.36
CA SER A 178 14.61 -22.67 -34.55
C SER A 178 13.61 -22.86 -33.39
N THR A 179 13.70 -22.07 -32.32
CA THR A 179 12.95 -22.20 -31.07
C THR A 179 11.93 -21.08 -30.78
N THR A 180 11.87 -20.01 -31.57
CA THR A 180 10.89 -18.91 -31.37
C THR A 180 9.66 -19.11 -32.26
N THR A 181 8.50 -19.38 -31.64
CA THR A 181 7.25 -19.71 -32.37
C THR A 181 6.30 -18.51 -32.50
N THR A 182 6.36 -17.53 -31.59
CA THR A 182 5.49 -16.34 -31.58
C THR A 182 6.07 -15.26 -30.64
N THR A 183 5.49 -14.06 -30.64
CA THR A 183 5.83 -12.98 -29.70
C THR A 183 4.67 -12.66 -28.75
N LEU A 184 4.98 -12.03 -27.61
CA LEU A 184 3.96 -11.61 -26.65
C LEU A 184 2.98 -10.59 -27.25
N ASP A 185 3.46 -9.67 -28.10
CA ASP A 185 2.62 -8.70 -28.80
C ASP A 185 1.59 -9.38 -29.71
N GLU A 186 2.00 -10.40 -30.47
CA GLU A 186 1.09 -11.21 -31.28
C GLU A 186 0.05 -11.93 -30.42
N MET A 187 0.45 -12.47 -29.26
CA MET A 187 -0.48 -13.14 -28.34
C MET A 187 -1.51 -12.16 -27.76
N MET A 188 -1.10 -10.95 -27.39
CA MET A 188 -1.99 -9.92 -26.85
C MET A 188 -3.00 -9.39 -27.89
N LYS A 189 -2.67 -9.44 -29.18
CA LYS A 189 -3.56 -9.00 -30.27
C LYS A 189 -4.65 -10.00 -30.63
N LYS A 190 -4.53 -11.27 -30.23
CA LYS A 190 -5.55 -12.30 -30.49
C LYS A 190 -6.83 -12.02 -29.69
N GLU A 191 -7.97 -12.40 -30.24
CA GLU A 191 -9.22 -12.38 -29.49
C GLU A 191 -9.18 -13.44 -28.37
N PRO A 192 -9.54 -13.07 -27.12
CA PRO A 192 -9.56 -14.02 -26.03
C PRO A 192 -10.70 -15.03 -26.20
N GLU A 193 -10.43 -16.30 -25.93
CA GLU A 193 -11.44 -17.36 -25.99
C GLU A 193 -12.26 -17.38 -24.68
N LEU A 194 -13.57 -17.63 -24.79
CA LEU A 194 -14.49 -17.68 -23.64
C LEU A 194 -14.22 -18.90 -22.73
N SER A 195 -13.72 -20.01 -23.27
CA SER A 195 -13.37 -21.22 -22.52
C SER A 195 -11.88 -21.23 -22.12
N ARG A 196 -11.53 -20.39 -21.14
CA ARG A 196 -10.13 -20.06 -20.79
C ARG A 196 -9.37 -21.20 -20.10
N VAL A 197 -10.08 -21.99 -19.31
CA VAL A 197 -9.48 -22.91 -18.34
C VAL A 197 -10.23 -24.24 -18.36
N THR A 198 -9.59 -25.28 -18.88
CA THR A 198 -10.13 -26.65 -18.86
C THR A 198 -10.07 -27.27 -17.47
N GLU A 199 -9.15 -26.80 -16.63
CA GLU A 199 -8.84 -27.38 -15.32
C GLU A 199 -8.95 -26.35 -14.20
N ARG A 200 -9.84 -26.60 -13.23
CA ARG A 200 -10.09 -25.65 -12.13
C ARG A 200 -8.82 -25.40 -11.30
N VAL A 201 -8.46 -24.12 -11.15
CA VAL A 201 -7.37 -23.67 -10.28
C VAL A 201 -7.89 -23.40 -8.87
N ASN A 202 -7.16 -23.86 -7.88
CA ASN A 202 -7.47 -23.76 -6.46
C ASN A 202 -6.41 -22.96 -5.72
N GLN A 203 -6.81 -22.37 -4.60
CA GLN A 203 -5.94 -21.58 -3.73
C GLN A 203 -4.69 -22.37 -3.28
N ASN A 204 -4.78 -23.69 -3.10
CA ASN A 204 -3.65 -24.50 -2.65
C ASN A 204 -2.72 -24.94 -3.80
N ASP A 205 -3.09 -24.71 -5.06
CA ASP A 205 -2.21 -25.02 -6.18
C ASP A 205 -1.01 -24.07 -6.17
N THR A 206 0.14 -24.59 -6.61
CA THR A 206 1.36 -23.79 -6.74
C THR A 206 1.17 -22.71 -7.80
N ALA A 207 1.45 -21.46 -7.42
CA ALA A 207 1.40 -20.32 -8.32
C ALA A 207 2.79 -19.88 -8.77
N THR A 208 3.77 -19.91 -7.86
CA THR A 208 5.14 -19.44 -8.14
C THR A 208 6.18 -20.40 -7.61
N LEU A 209 7.31 -20.48 -8.31
CA LEU A 209 8.54 -21.14 -7.87
C LEU A 209 9.69 -20.14 -7.93
N LEU A 210 9.90 -19.38 -6.85
CA LEU A 210 10.90 -18.31 -6.80
C LEU A 210 12.16 -18.76 -6.06
N TYR A 211 13.33 -18.38 -6.55
CA TYR A 211 14.59 -18.87 -5.98
C TYR A 211 15.15 -17.97 -4.87
N SER A 212 15.60 -18.59 -3.78
CA SER A 212 16.23 -17.93 -2.64
C SER A 212 17.45 -18.71 -2.16
N SER A 213 18.49 -18.02 -1.65
CA SER A 213 19.61 -18.68 -0.96
C SER A 213 19.16 -19.38 0.33
N GLY A 214 18.04 -18.94 0.92
CA GLY A 214 17.62 -19.38 2.24
C GLY A 214 18.64 -18.99 3.31
N THR A 215 18.69 -19.74 4.41
CA THR A 215 19.60 -19.48 5.53
C THR A 215 21.01 -20.05 5.28
N THR A 216 21.13 -21.15 4.54
CA THR A 216 22.40 -21.81 4.22
C THR A 216 22.33 -22.58 2.90
N GLY A 217 23.48 -22.86 2.30
CA GLY A 217 23.61 -23.77 1.15
C GLY A 217 23.25 -23.14 -0.21
N PRO A 218 23.04 -23.97 -1.25
CA PRO A 218 22.72 -23.49 -2.60
C PRO A 218 21.32 -22.87 -2.65
N SER A 219 21.05 -22.12 -3.72
CA SER A 219 19.72 -21.55 -3.98
C SER A 219 18.66 -22.65 -4.17
N LYS A 220 17.45 -22.41 -3.65
CA LYS A 220 16.33 -23.37 -3.63
C LYS A 220 15.08 -22.72 -4.17
N GLY A 221 14.26 -23.47 -4.91
CA GLY A 221 12.95 -23.04 -5.34
C GLY A 221 11.94 -23.01 -4.18
N VAL A 222 11.41 -21.83 -3.90
CA VAL A 222 10.36 -21.60 -2.91
C VAL A 222 9.00 -21.76 -3.59
N VAL A 223 8.31 -22.85 -3.25
CA VAL A 223 6.96 -23.15 -3.72
C VAL A 223 5.97 -22.28 -2.96
N SER A 224 5.30 -21.35 -3.67
CA SER A 224 4.22 -20.55 -3.08
C SER A 224 2.90 -20.83 -3.80
N SER A 225 1.85 -21.04 -3.01
CA SER A 225 0.50 -21.29 -3.53
C SER A 225 -0.23 -19.99 -3.90
N HIS A 226 -1.32 -20.09 -4.66
CA HIS A 226 -2.22 -18.95 -4.88
C HIS A 226 -2.73 -18.34 -3.57
N LYS A 227 -2.99 -19.16 -2.55
CA LYS A 227 -3.39 -18.73 -1.20
C LYS A 227 -2.37 -17.80 -0.57
N ASN A 228 -1.08 -18.13 -0.72
CA ASN A 228 0.01 -17.29 -0.20
C ASN A 228 0.05 -15.94 -0.91
N LEU A 229 -0.12 -15.93 -2.24
CA LEU A 229 -0.17 -14.69 -3.01
C LEU A 229 -1.40 -13.85 -2.69
N ILE A 230 -2.58 -14.45 -2.58
CA ILE A 230 -3.82 -13.77 -2.21
C ILE A 230 -3.68 -13.13 -0.83
N ALA A 231 -3.10 -13.86 0.15
CA ALA A 231 -2.80 -13.30 1.47
C ALA A 231 -1.89 -12.07 1.35
N MET A 232 -0.84 -12.15 0.52
CA MET A 232 0.08 -11.04 0.30
C MET A 232 -0.59 -9.84 -0.37
N VAL A 233 -1.42 -10.06 -1.40
CA VAL A 233 -2.21 -9.02 -2.05
C VAL A 233 -3.11 -8.32 -1.03
N GLN A 234 -3.79 -9.07 -0.16
CA GLN A 234 -4.60 -8.48 0.91
C GLN A 234 -3.77 -7.64 1.87
N VAL A 235 -2.56 -8.08 2.24
CA VAL A 235 -1.65 -7.29 3.08
C VAL A 235 -1.24 -5.99 2.39
N VAL A 236 -0.91 -6.04 1.09
CA VAL A 236 -0.57 -4.85 0.29
C VAL A 236 -1.77 -3.89 0.21
N MET A 237 -2.96 -4.40 -0.10
CA MET A 237 -4.19 -3.62 -0.13
C MET A 237 -4.50 -2.99 1.23
N ALA A 238 -4.33 -3.72 2.33
CA ALA A 238 -4.54 -3.17 3.66
C ALA A 238 -3.46 -2.15 4.06
N ARG A 239 -2.26 -2.24 3.46
CA ARG A 239 -1.15 -1.33 3.71
C ARG A 239 -1.30 -0.01 2.99
N PHE A 240 -1.66 -0.04 1.71
CA PHE A 240 -1.72 1.16 0.89
C PHE A 240 -3.16 1.65 0.66
N GLY A 241 -4.17 0.79 0.79
CA GLY A 241 -5.56 1.19 0.51
C GLY A 241 -6.22 1.87 1.69
N LYS A 242 -6.40 3.21 1.62
CA LYS A 242 -7.48 3.96 2.31
C LYS A 242 -7.76 5.34 1.70
N GLU A 243 -9.06 5.70 1.75
CA GLU A 243 -9.79 6.83 1.16
C GLU A 243 -9.72 6.95 -0.38
N GLN A 244 -10.79 6.49 -1.02
CA GLN A 244 -10.99 6.38 -2.48
C GLN A 244 -11.01 7.73 -3.23
N GLU A 245 -10.66 8.83 -2.56
CA GLU A 245 -10.72 10.16 -3.15
C GLU A 245 -9.47 10.52 -3.95
N THR A 246 -8.32 9.90 -3.68
CA THR A 246 -7.07 10.22 -4.39
C THR A 246 -6.50 9.01 -5.14
N ARG A 247 -6.24 9.20 -6.43
CA ARG A 247 -5.58 8.21 -7.27
C ARG A 247 -4.08 8.22 -6.97
N GLU A 248 -3.59 7.12 -6.40
CA GLU A 248 -2.18 6.97 -6.06
C GLU A 248 -1.35 6.52 -7.27
N THR A 249 -0.22 7.18 -7.48
CA THR A 249 0.76 6.85 -8.52
C THR A 249 2.05 6.37 -7.89
N PHE A 250 2.47 5.16 -8.22
CA PHE A 250 3.65 4.50 -7.67
C PHE A 250 4.79 4.45 -8.68
N ILE A 251 6.01 4.67 -8.24
CA ILE A 251 7.21 4.38 -9.04
C ILE A 251 7.75 2.99 -8.70
N CYS A 252 7.81 2.10 -9.69
CA CYS A 252 8.38 0.76 -9.53
C CYS A 252 9.90 0.79 -9.73
N THR A 253 10.64 0.99 -8.63
CA THR A 253 12.12 0.93 -8.61
C THR A 253 12.67 -0.45 -8.25
N VAL A 254 11.82 -1.32 -7.68
CA VAL A 254 12.19 -2.63 -7.16
C VAL A 254 12.03 -3.71 -8.26
N PRO A 255 12.91 -4.71 -8.36
CA PRO A 255 12.79 -5.74 -9.39
C PRO A 255 11.57 -6.66 -9.20
N MET A 256 10.71 -6.76 -10.22
CA MET A 256 9.53 -7.62 -10.26
C MET A 256 9.86 -9.12 -10.33
N PHE A 257 11.09 -9.49 -10.68
CA PHE A 257 11.55 -10.88 -10.60
C PHE A 257 11.78 -11.35 -9.16
N HIS A 258 11.86 -10.43 -8.18
CA HIS A 258 11.89 -10.77 -6.75
C HIS A 258 10.49 -10.67 -6.14
N ILE A 259 10.22 -11.46 -5.08
CA ILE A 259 8.90 -11.52 -4.43
C ILE A 259 8.38 -10.15 -3.97
N TYR A 260 9.26 -9.24 -3.53
CA TYR A 260 8.85 -7.88 -3.16
C TYR A 260 8.24 -7.14 -4.38
N GLY A 261 8.97 -7.11 -5.50
CA GLY A 261 8.48 -6.44 -6.70
C GLY A 261 7.26 -7.13 -7.30
N LEU A 262 7.26 -8.47 -7.33
CA LEU A 262 6.15 -9.28 -7.84
C LEU A 262 4.87 -9.03 -7.04
N ALA A 263 4.93 -9.19 -5.72
CA ALA A 263 3.76 -9.10 -4.86
C ALA A 263 3.18 -7.68 -4.80
N VAL A 264 4.03 -6.64 -4.84
CA VAL A 264 3.58 -5.25 -4.77
C VAL A 264 3.17 -4.73 -6.14
N PHE A 265 4.07 -4.73 -7.13
CA PHE A 265 3.85 -4.02 -8.39
C PHE A 265 3.19 -4.86 -9.48
N ALA A 266 3.38 -6.19 -9.47
CA ALA A 266 2.73 -7.05 -10.46
C ALA A 266 1.39 -7.63 -9.96
N MET A 267 1.00 -7.37 -8.70
CA MET A 267 -0.21 -7.94 -8.10
C MET A 267 -0.95 -6.96 -7.17
N GLY A 268 -0.36 -6.61 -6.02
CA GLY A 268 -1.06 -5.93 -4.92
C GLY A 268 -1.58 -4.53 -5.29
N LEU A 269 -0.78 -3.72 -5.98
CA LEU A 269 -1.18 -2.39 -6.43
C LEU A 269 -2.20 -2.44 -7.58
N LEU A 270 -2.17 -3.49 -8.41
CA LEU A 270 -3.20 -3.72 -9.43
C LEU A 270 -4.56 -3.99 -8.79
N ALA A 271 -4.58 -4.74 -7.68
CA ALA A 271 -5.80 -5.03 -6.91
C ALA A 271 -6.44 -3.77 -6.31
N MET A 272 -5.69 -2.66 -6.23
CA MET A 272 -6.15 -1.37 -5.72
C MET A 272 -6.61 -0.40 -6.81
N GLY A 273 -6.31 -0.67 -8.09
CA GLY A 273 -6.57 0.30 -9.16
C GLY A 273 -5.54 1.43 -9.26
N SER A 274 -4.36 1.27 -8.65
CA SER A 274 -3.29 2.27 -8.67
C SER A 274 -2.67 2.43 -10.06
N THR A 275 -2.01 3.57 -10.32
CA THR A 275 -1.17 3.76 -11.51
C THR A 275 0.29 3.46 -11.15
N ILE A 276 0.98 2.66 -11.98
CA ILE A 276 2.35 2.21 -11.69
C ILE A 276 3.28 2.62 -12.83
N VAL A 277 4.22 3.52 -12.55
CA VAL A 277 5.29 3.89 -13.48
C VAL A 277 6.42 2.88 -13.38
N VAL A 278 6.68 2.16 -14.46
CA VAL A 278 7.64 1.05 -14.50
C VAL A 278 8.96 1.50 -15.10
N LEU A 279 10.01 1.46 -14.29
CA LEU A 279 11.39 1.67 -14.72
C LEU A 279 12.01 0.31 -15.07
N SER A 280 12.42 0.11 -16.32
CA SER A 280 13.09 -1.12 -16.75
C SER A 280 14.48 -1.28 -16.13
N LYS A 281 15.15 -0.14 -15.91
CA LYS A 281 16.41 -0.03 -15.19
C LYS A 281 16.34 1.15 -14.25
N PHE A 282 16.93 1.01 -13.07
CA PHE A 282 17.09 2.13 -12.16
C PHE A 282 18.12 3.11 -12.70
N GLU A 283 17.68 4.34 -12.95
CA GLU A 283 18.51 5.51 -13.21
C GLU A 283 17.94 6.68 -12.40
N MET A 284 18.79 7.36 -11.63
CA MET A 284 18.34 8.38 -10.66
C MET A 284 17.64 9.56 -11.35
N HIS A 285 18.21 10.05 -12.45
CA HIS A 285 17.63 11.17 -13.20
C HIS A 285 16.23 10.85 -13.71
N ASP A 286 16.09 9.68 -14.36
CA ASP A 286 14.84 9.24 -14.95
C ASP A 286 13.79 9.10 -13.86
N MET A 287 14.10 8.37 -12.78
CA MET A 287 13.19 8.20 -11.64
C MET A 287 12.65 9.54 -11.12
N LEU A 288 13.52 10.52 -10.88
CA LEU A 288 13.13 11.84 -10.37
C LEU A 288 12.28 12.62 -11.39
N SER A 289 12.64 12.58 -12.68
CA SER A 289 11.87 13.21 -13.75
C SER A 289 10.46 12.63 -13.89
N TRP A 290 10.32 11.32 -13.64
CA TRP A 290 9.03 10.64 -13.71
C TRP A 290 8.17 10.90 -12.48
N ILE A 291 8.77 11.07 -11.30
CA ILE A 291 8.06 11.55 -10.10
C ILE A 291 7.42 12.91 -10.38
N GLU A 292 8.19 13.85 -10.93
CA GLU A 292 7.70 15.18 -11.29
C GLU A 292 6.61 15.11 -12.37
N LYS A 293 6.91 14.43 -13.49
CA LYS A 293 6.03 14.38 -14.67
C LYS A 293 4.68 13.70 -14.41
N PHE A 294 4.67 12.60 -13.66
CA PHE A 294 3.44 11.85 -13.35
C PHE A 294 2.90 12.13 -11.94
N ARG A 295 3.46 13.12 -11.26
CA ARG A 295 3.11 13.51 -9.89
C ARG A 295 3.00 12.29 -8.96
N ALA A 296 4.06 11.47 -8.96
CA ALA A 296 4.05 10.21 -8.23
C ALA A 296 3.95 10.44 -6.72
N THR A 297 3.05 9.70 -6.07
CA THR A 297 2.71 9.87 -4.66
C THR A 297 3.45 8.91 -3.74
N PHE A 298 3.85 7.74 -4.28
CA PHE A 298 4.59 6.71 -3.54
C PHE A 298 5.87 6.30 -4.27
N LEU A 299 6.94 6.16 -3.48
CA LEU A 299 8.23 5.66 -3.94
C LEU A 299 8.70 4.51 -3.03
N PRO A 300 8.28 3.27 -3.32
CA PRO A 300 8.89 2.09 -2.73
C PRO A 300 10.28 1.87 -3.33
N LEU A 301 11.28 1.69 -2.47
CA LEU A 301 12.70 1.58 -2.82
C LEU A 301 13.48 0.68 -1.85
N VAL A 302 14.78 0.59 -2.08
CA VAL A 302 15.76 -0.12 -1.24
C VAL A 302 16.77 0.86 -0.63
N PRO A 303 17.39 0.55 0.53
CA PRO A 303 18.30 1.46 1.23
C PRO A 303 19.38 2.15 0.37
N PRO A 304 20.06 1.48 -0.58
CA PRO A 304 21.07 2.14 -1.41
C PRO A 304 20.52 3.31 -2.25
N ILE A 305 19.26 3.22 -2.71
CA ILE A 305 18.62 4.30 -3.46
C ILE A 305 18.34 5.49 -2.53
N LEU A 306 17.85 5.22 -1.32
CA LEU A 306 17.58 6.26 -0.32
C LEU A 306 18.85 7.03 0.07
N VAL A 307 19.95 6.32 0.29
CA VAL A 307 21.27 6.91 0.57
C VAL A 307 21.73 7.77 -0.62
N ALA A 308 21.55 7.30 -1.85
CA ALA A 308 21.91 8.07 -3.03
C ALA A 308 21.08 9.36 -3.17
N ILE A 309 19.78 9.32 -2.84
CA ILE A 309 18.92 10.52 -2.79
C ILE A 309 19.45 11.48 -1.73
N LEU A 310 19.70 10.99 -0.51
CA LEU A 310 20.17 11.79 0.63
C LEU A 310 21.51 12.51 0.33
N ASN A 311 22.46 11.78 -0.25
CA ASN A 311 23.79 12.30 -0.62
C ASN A 311 23.71 13.40 -1.69
N ASN A 312 22.68 13.39 -2.55
CA ASN A 312 22.53 14.33 -3.66
C ASN A 312 21.36 15.30 -3.47
N ALA A 313 20.80 15.38 -2.26
CA ALA A 313 19.52 16.03 -2.03
C ALA A 313 19.47 17.51 -2.46
N ASP A 314 20.53 18.28 -2.22
CA ASP A 314 20.55 19.72 -2.57
C ASP A 314 20.58 19.95 -4.07
N ALA A 315 21.20 19.04 -4.83
CA ALA A 315 21.16 19.06 -6.29
C ALA A 315 19.80 18.61 -6.83
N ILE A 316 19.19 17.59 -6.19
CA ILE A 316 17.88 17.06 -6.56
C ILE A 316 16.80 18.13 -6.35
N LYS A 317 16.72 18.75 -5.17
CA LYS A 317 15.72 19.78 -4.84
C LYS A 317 15.77 21.00 -5.76
N ARG A 318 16.95 21.34 -6.28
CA ARG A 318 17.12 22.46 -7.22
C ARG A 318 16.64 22.14 -8.64
N LYS A 319 16.54 20.85 -8.99
CA LYS A 319 16.31 20.41 -10.37
C LYS A 319 14.93 19.78 -10.60
N TYR A 320 14.33 19.16 -9.59
CA TYR A 320 13.05 18.45 -9.73
C TYR A 320 12.06 18.88 -8.67
N ASP A 321 10.79 19.01 -9.07
CA ASP A 321 9.66 19.13 -8.15
C ASP A 321 9.24 17.75 -7.62
N LEU A 322 9.48 17.53 -6.32
CA LEU A 322 9.05 16.33 -5.59
C LEU A 322 7.85 16.59 -4.67
N SER A 323 7.14 17.72 -4.82
CA SER A 323 6.01 18.11 -3.96
C SER A 323 4.84 17.11 -3.97
N SER A 324 4.72 16.32 -5.04
CA SER A 324 3.71 15.27 -5.17
C SER A 324 4.04 14.00 -4.39
N LEU A 325 5.29 13.81 -3.97
CA LEU A 325 5.73 12.58 -3.30
C LEU A 325 5.43 12.67 -1.81
N HIS A 326 4.46 11.91 -1.34
CA HIS A 326 4.02 11.93 0.06
C HIS A 326 4.69 10.83 0.87
N THR A 327 5.06 9.72 0.25
CA THR A 327 5.52 8.53 0.97
C THR A 327 6.64 7.81 0.25
N VAL A 328 7.72 7.56 1.00
CA VAL A 328 8.85 6.72 0.60
C VAL A 328 8.83 5.48 1.47
N VAL A 329 8.88 4.30 0.86
CA VAL A 329 8.92 3.02 1.58
C VAL A 329 10.26 2.37 1.34
N SER A 330 11.01 2.09 2.39
CA SER A 330 12.28 1.36 2.27
C SER A 330 12.10 -0.09 2.72
N GLY A 331 12.58 -1.04 1.92
CA GLY A 331 12.48 -2.46 2.22
C GLY A 331 13.66 -3.28 1.73
N GLY A 332 13.73 -4.54 2.16
CA GLY A 332 14.75 -5.52 1.74
C GLY A 332 16.03 -5.52 2.58
N ALA A 333 16.35 -4.43 3.29
CA ALA A 333 17.46 -4.34 4.24
C ALA A 333 17.17 -3.26 5.30
N PRO A 334 17.79 -3.35 6.49
CA PRO A 334 17.63 -2.35 7.53
C PRO A 334 18.18 -0.98 7.09
N LEU A 335 17.54 0.09 7.55
CA LEU A 335 18.05 1.45 7.45
C LEU A 335 18.84 1.79 8.72
N SER A 336 19.94 2.53 8.56
CA SER A 336 20.65 3.08 9.72
C SER A 336 19.92 4.33 10.21
N LYS A 337 20.04 4.60 11.50
CA LYS A 337 19.43 5.77 12.14
C LYS A 337 19.87 7.08 11.44
N GLU A 338 21.14 7.17 11.07
CA GLU A 338 21.72 8.35 10.40
C GLU A 338 21.09 8.60 9.02
N VAL A 339 20.78 7.53 8.28
CA VAL A 339 20.12 7.65 6.96
C VAL A 339 18.67 8.07 7.14
N THR A 340 17.95 7.50 8.11
CA THR A 340 16.57 7.88 8.41
C THR A 340 16.48 9.34 8.84
N GLU A 341 17.26 9.75 9.84
CA GLU A 341 17.27 11.12 10.36
C GLU A 341 17.71 12.13 9.30
N GLY A 342 18.76 11.80 8.53
CA GLY A 342 19.23 12.64 7.43
C GLY A 342 18.20 12.81 6.31
N PHE A 343 17.48 11.74 5.95
CA PHE A 343 16.42 11.83 4.96
C PHE A 343 15.27 12.71 5.42
N ILE A 344 14.82 12.54 6.67
CA ILE A 344 13.78 13.36 7.28
C ILE A 344 14.18 14.84 7.28
N GLU A 345 15.41 15.16 7.69
CA GLU A 345 15.91 16.54 7.73
C GLU A 345 15.91 17.17 6.33
N LYS A 346 16.29 16.40 5.31
CA LYS A 346 16.30 16.92 3.94
C LYS A 346 14.91 16.88 3.28
N TYR A 347 13.99 16.02 3.67
CA TYR A 347 12.69 15.87 3.00
C TYR A 347 11.55 15.84 4.03
N PRO A 348 11.31 16.94 4.76
CA PRO A 348 10.39 16.97 5.90
C PRO A 348 8.92 16.70 5.52
N ASN A 349 8.55 16.98 4.27
CA ASN A 349 7.18 16.80 3.76
C ASN A 349 6.93 15.38 3.22
N ILE A 350 7.93 14.50 3.25
CA ILE A 350 7.84 13.15 2.70
C ILE A 350 7.93 12.15 3.85
N LEU A 351 6.87 11.39 4.05
CA LEU A 351 6.84 10.33 5.05
C LEU A 351 7.79 9.20 4.64
N LEU A 352 8.87 9.02 5.40
CA LEU A 352 9.66 7.79 5.32
C LEU A 352 8.94 6.71 6.14
N GLU A 353 8.30 5.77 5.44
CA GLU A 353 7.85 4.53 6.06
C GLU A 353 9.03 3.60 6.28
N ASP A 354 9.66 3.76 7.44
CA ASP A 354 10.31 2.65 8.12
C ASP A 354 9.37 2.08 9.21
N GLU A 355 9.71 0.90 9.71
CA GLU A 355 8.90 0.25 10.74
C GLU A 355 8.90 1.04 12.07
N ASN A 356 9.69 2.12 12.20
CA ASN A 356 9.91 2.89 13.42
C ASN A 356 9.08 4.19 13.49
N PHE A 357 7.88 4.09 14.08
CA PHE A 357 6.97 5.24 14.17
C PHE A 357 7.42 6.37 15.12
N ASN A 358 8.41 6.13 15.97
CA ASN A 358 8.87 7.14 16.93
C ASN A 358 9.65 8.27 16.24
N GLU A 359 10.21 8.04 15.06
CA GLU A 359 10.96 9.05 14.30
C GLU A 359 10.04 10.04 13.56
N ALA A 360 8.80 9.63 13.26
CA ALA A 360 7.78 10.50 12.67
C ALA A 360 7.42 11.69 13.60
N LEU A 361 7.47 11.49 14.92
CA LEU A 361 7.23 12.54 15.91
C LEU A 361 8.39 13.55 16.01
N ASN A 362 9.62 13.11 15.81
CA ASN A 362 10.80 14.00 15.78
C ASN A 362 10.76 14.96 14.57
N VAL A 363 10.10 14.56 13.47
CA VAL A 363 9.91 15.41 12.29
C VAL A 363 9.09 16.65 12.64
N LEU A 364 7.98 16.46 13.37
CA LEU A 364 7.08 17.56 13.75
C LEU A 364 7.77 18.61 14.64
N GLU A 365 8.63 18.18 15.56
CA GLU A 365 9.41 19.10 16.40
C GLU A 365 10.43 19.90 15.59
N ARG A 366 11.13 19.26 14.64
CA ARG A 366 12.11 19.95 13.79
C ARG A 366 11.45 20.96 12.84
N ILE A 367 10.31 20.61 12.24
CA ILE A 367 9.53 21.54 11.39
C ILE A 367 9.18 22.82 12.16
N LYS A 368 8.82 22.69 13.44
CA LYS A 368 8.57 23.82 14.34
C LYS A 368 9.84 24.65 14.61
N LEU A 369 10.99 24.00 14.86
CA LEU A 369 12.26 24.69 15.08
C LEU A 369 12.74 25.46 13.84
N ASP A 370 12.50 24.91 12.65
CA ASP A 370 12.91 25.48 11.37
C ASP A 370 11.95 26.57 10.85
N GLY A 371 10.87 26.88 11.60
CA GLY A 371 9.93 27.95 11.28
C GLY A 371 9.04 27.66 10.06
N ILE A 372 8.92 26.40 9.66
CA ILE A 372 8.05 25.97 8.56
C ILE A 372 6.60 25.99 9.05
N GLN A 373 5.70 26.53 8.22
CA GLN A 373 4.27 26.58 8.56
C GLN A 373 3.68 25.17 8.63
N LEU A 374 3.16 24.83 9.80
CA LEU A 374 2.45 23.58 10.03
C LEU A 374 1.02 23.70 9.47
N ASP A 375 0.63 22.77 8.60
CA ASP A 375 -0.72 22.71 8.03
C ASP A 375 -1.44 21.40 8.38
N VAL A 376 -2.75 21.38 8.13
CA VAL A 376 -3.60 20.23 8.46
C VAL A 376 -3.25 18.97 7.65
N LEU A 377 -2.73 19.12 6.43
CA LEU A 377 -2.37 18.01 5.54
C LEU A 377 -1.17 17.23 6.08
N LEU A 378 -0.16 17.94 6.57
CA LEU A 378 1.00 17.35 7.22
C LEU A 378 0.57 16.53 8.44
N PHE A 379 -0.24 17.11 9.33
CA PHE A 379 -0.74 16.38 10.50
C PHE A 379 -1.60 15.19 10.13
N ASN A 380 -2.47 15.32 9.12
CA ASN A 380 -3.29 14.22 8.63
C ASN A 380 -2.42 13.08 8.08
N THR A 381 -1.26 13.36 7.49
CA THR A 381 -0.29 12.34 7.07
C THR A 381 0.23 11.53 8.25
N PHE A 382 0.57 12.20 9.36
CA PHE A 382 1.02 11.53 10.59
C PHE A 382 -0.12 10.79 11.29
N LEU A 383 -1.30 11.39 11.39
CA LEU A 383 -2.49 10.77 11.98
C LEU A 383 -2.93 9.53 11.22
N ARG A 384 -2.89 9.57 9.88
CA ARG A 384 -3.13 8.41 9.02
C ARG A 384 -2.23 7.25 9.43
N GLN A 385 -0.94 7.53 9.56
CA GLN A 385 0.05 6.49 9.88
C GLN A 385 -0.08 5.99 11.32
N ALA A 386 -0.36 6.88 12.27
CA ALA A 386 -0.62 6.52 13.65
C ALA A 386 -1.87 5.64 13.79
N CYS A 387 -2.94 6.00 13.07
CA CYS A 387 -4.18 5.23 12.98
C CYS A 387 -3.92 3.84 12.36
N TYR A 388 -3.16 3.78 11.26
CA TYR A 388 -2.80 2.51 10.62
C TYR A 388 -1.92 1.59 11.50
N LYS A 389 -1.01 2.17 12.30
CA LYS A 389 -0.18 1.43 13.27
C LYS A 389 -0.89 1.18 14.61
N GLY A 390 -2.11 1.68 14.80
CA GLY A 390 -2.88 1.56 16.05
C GLY A 390 -2.18 2.21 17.25
N ARG A 391 -1.46 3.32 17.02
CA ARG A 391 -0.69 4.05 18.04
C ARG A 391 -1.51 5.21 18.61
N ILE A 392 -2.47 4.87 19.48
CA ILE A 392 -3.34 5.86 20.15
C ILE A 392 -2.51 6.92 20.89
N ASP A 393 -1.42 6.52 21.55
CA ASP A 393 -0.51 7.40 22.27
C ASP A 393 0.13 8.49 21.40
N VAL A 394 0.27 8.22 20.10
CA VAL A 394 0.82 9.16 19.12
C VAL A 394 -0.28 10.02 18.50
N ILE A 395 -1.45 9.44 18.22
CA ILE A 395 -2.63 10.21 17.78
C ILE A 395 -2.98 11.29 18.81
N GLU A 396 -3.04 10.90 20.08
CA GLU A 396 -3.29 11.79 21.20
C GLU A 396 -2.27 12.94 21.26
N PHE A 397 -1.00 12.65 21.01
CA PHE A 397 0.03 13.66 20.95
C PHE A 397 -0.13 14.60 19.76
N ILE A 398 -0.35 14.05 18.56
CA ILE A 398 -0.47 14.83 17.33
C ILE A 398 -1.68 15.78 17.42
N VAL A 399 -2.84 15.28 17.85
CA VAL A 399 -4.04 16.11 18.00
C VAL A 399 -3.82 17.25 18.99
N GLU A 400 -3.12 16.98 20.08
CA GLU A 400 -2.83 18.04 21.05
C GLU A 400 -1.78 19.01 20.51
N PHE A 401 -0.77 18.52 19.80
CA PHE A 401 0.23 19.36 19.14
C PHE A 401 -0.42 20.29 18.10
N MET A 402 -1.33 19.78 17.27
CA MET A 402 -2.13 20.59 16.33
C MET A 402 -2.84 21.74 17.04
N HIS A 403 -3.47 21.43 18.18
CA HIS A 403 -4.20 22.43 18.96
C HIS A 403 -3.28 23.51 19.54
N GLN A 404 -2.13 23.13 20.10
CA GLN A 404 -1.13 24.06 20.63
C GLN A 404 -0.56 24.98 19.54
N GLU A 405 -0.37 24.46 18.33
CA GLU A 405 0.09 25.22 17.16
C GLU A 405 -1.05 25.93 16.42
N LYS A 406 -2.27 25.91 16.97
CA LYS A 406 -3.48 26.56 16.41
C LYS A 406 -3.82 26.08 14.98
N VAL A 407 -3.44 24.86 14.63
CA VAL A 407 -3.82 24.23 13.36
C VAL A 407 -5.19 23.59 13.52
N GLN A 408 -6.16 24.10 12.76
CA GLN A 408 -7.54 23.61 12.81
C GLN A 408 -7.64 22.19 12.22
N PRO A 409 -8.28 21.24 12.92
CA PRO A 409 -8.58 19.94 12.35
C PRO A 409 -9.61 20.06 11.23
N ASP A 410 -9.64 19.06 10.35
CA ASP A 410 -10.61 18.95 9.27
C ASP A 410 -11.39 17.61 9.38
N PRO A 411 -12.35 17.33 8.46
CA PRO A 411 -13.11 16.08 8.49
C PRO A 411 -12.20 14.83 8.45
N THR A 412 -11.10 14.90 7.71
CA THR A 412 -10.12 13.83 7.59
C THR A 412 -9.40 13.58 8.93
N THR A 413 -9.04 14.65 9.66
CA THR A 413 -8.53 14.55 11.03
C THR A 413 -9.51 13.81 11.94
N CYS A 414 -10.79 14.21 11.90
CA CYS A 414 -11.86 13.58 12.68
C CYS A 414 -11.98 12.08 12.35
N GLY A 415 -11.97 11.75 11.05
CA GLY A 415 -12.04 10.38 10.56
C GLY A 415 -10.91 9.49 11.07
N TYR A 416 -9.66 9.96 11.03
CA TYR A 416 -8.51 9.20 11.52
C TYR A 416 -8.56 8.95 13.04
N VAL A 417 -8.84 10.00 13.82
CA VAL A 417 -8.86 9.91 15.28
C VAL A 417 -10.01 9.02 15.76
N PHE A 418 -11.21 9.22 15.21
CA PHE A 418 -12.38 8.40 15.52
C PHE A 418 -12.13 6.93 15.16
N SER A 419 -11.67 6.67 13.94
CA SER A 419 -11.37 5.32 13.46
C SER A 419 -10.35 4.62 14.34
N ALA A 420 -9.31 5.31 14.80
CA ALA A 420 -8.29 4.70 15.65
C ALA A 420 -8.87 4.23 16.99
N TYR A 421 -9.63 5.08 17.68
CA TYR A 421 -10.26 4.69 18.95
C TYR A 421 -11.28 3.55 18.77
N VAL A 422 -12.13 3.61 17.73
CA VAL A 422 -13.08 2.54 17.43
C VAL A 422 -12.36 1.22 17.13
N ASN A 423 -11.29 1.25 16.34
CA ASN A 423 -10.51 0.05 16.02
C ASN A 423 -9.79 -0.53 17.25
N SER A 424 -9.49 0.30 18.25
CA SER A 424 -8.95 -0.12 19.55
C SER A 424 -10.03 -0.40 20.61
N SER A 425 -11.31 -0.48 20.21
CA SER A 425 -12.46 -0.75 21.11
C SER A 425 -12.70 0.30 22.20
N PHE A 426 -12.22 1.54 22.02
CA PHE A 426 -12.45 2.67 22.93
C PHE A 426 -13.62 3.53 22.44
N HIS A 427 -14.83 2.96 22.37
CA HIS A 427 -15.99 3.59 21.74
C HIS A 427 -16.40 4.92 22.38
N ASN A 428 -16.48 5.00 23.71
CA ASN A 428 -16.85 6.25 24.40
C ASN A 428 -15.81 7.35 24.13
N THR A 429 -14.52 7.00 24.17
CA THR A 429 -13.43 7.93 23.87
C THR A 429 -13.45 8.37 22.41
N ALA A 430 -13.87 7.49 21.48
CA ALA A 430 -14.03 7.87 20.08
C ALA A 430 -15.09 8.97 19.92
N VAL A 431 -16.24 8.83 20.59
CA VAL A 431 -17.32 9.83 20.56
C VAL A 431 -16.90 11.15 21.22
N GLU A 432 -16.22 11.08 22.37
CA GLU A 432 -15.66 12.26 23.04
C GLU A 432 -14.62 12.99 22.16
N ALA A 433 -13.71 12.24 21.52
CA ALA A 433 -12.71 12.81 20.64
C ALA A 433 -13.34 13.47 19.39
N LEU A 434 -14.36 12.82 18.81
CA LEU A 434 -15.10 13.37 17.66
C LEU A 434 -15.79 14.68 18.03
N GLN A 435 -16.40 14.75 19.22
CA GLN A 435 -17.02 15.96 19.74
C GLN A 435 -16.00 17.10 19.90
N VAL A 436 -14.87 16.84 20.56
CA VAL A 436 -13.81 17.85 20.78
C VAL A 436 -13.23 18.33 19.46
N LEU A 437 -12.92 17.43 18.53
CA LEU A 437 -12.39 17.79 17.21
C LEU A 437 -13.39 18.57 16.38
N SER A 438 -14.68 18.23 16.46
CA SER A 438 -15.74 18.98 15.75
C SER A 438 -15.85 20.41 16.28
N LEU A 439 -15.77 20.60 17.60
CA LEU A 439 -15.72 21.94 18.21
C LEU A 439 -14.45 22.71 17.79
N ARG A 440 -13.27 22.07 17.80
CA ARG A 440 -12.00 22.68 17.37
C ARG A 440 -12.00 23.03 15.87
N MET A 441 -12.60 22.19 15.03
CA MET A 441 -12.78 22.42 13.58
C MET A 441 -13.68 23.62 13.29
N MET A 442 -14.69 23.83 14.13
CA MET A 442 -15.67 24.91 14.02
C MET A 442 -15.21 26.26 14.59
N SER A 443 -14.10 26.29 15.34
CA SER A 443 -13.63 27.47 16.07
C SER A 443 -12.81 28.41 15.18
N VAL A 444 -13.51 29.21 14.36
CA VAL A 444 -12.94 30.38 13.68
C VAL A 444 -13.18 31.59 14.59
N ASP A 445 -12.11 32.14 15.18
CA ASP A 445 -12.07 33.40 15.92
C ASP A 445 -13.15 33.65 16.99
N GLY A 446 -13.25 32.78 18.01
CA GLY A 446 -13.72 33.10 19.38
C GLY A 446 -15.15 33.64 19.63
N ASN A 447 -15.80 34.26 18.63
CA ASN A 447 -17.06 34.99 18.71
C ASN A 447 -18.24 34.18 18.18
N ILE A 448 -17.99 33.14 17.37
CA ILE A 448 -19.04 32.31 16.77
C ILE A 448 -19.74 31.43 17.82
N LEU A 449 -19.08 31.06 18.92
CA LEU A 449 -19.68 30.23 19.97
C LEU A 449 -20.78 30.97 20.76
N GLN A 450 -20.69 32.29 20.89
CA GLN A 450 -21.69 33.10 21.61
C GLN A 450 -22.97 33.30 20.78
N GLU A 451 -22.85 33.43 19.45
CA GLU A 451 -24.00 33.47 18.52
C GLU A 451 -24.64 32.09 18.32
N ARG A 452 -23.92 31.00 18.63
CA ARG A 452 -24.37 29.60 18.42
C ARG A 452 -25.10 28.94 19.59
N LYS A 453 -25.28 29.59 20.74
CA LYS A 453 -26.07 29.01 21.84
C LYS A 453 -27.52 28.71 21.42
N ASN A 454 -28.08 29.54 20.55
CA ASN A 454 -29.40 29.31 19.94
C ASN A 454 -29.41 28.11 18.99
N PHE A 455 -28.30 27.80 18.30
CA PHE A 455 -28.21 26.70 17.33
C PHE A 455 -28.16 25.30 17.98
N VAL A 456 -27.57 25.17 19.17
CA VAL A 456 -27.47 23.89 19.89
C VAL A 456 -28.85 23.42 20.34
N ASP A 457 -29.66 24.33 20.88
CA ASP A 457 -31.02 24.04 21.33
C ASP A 457 -32.00 23.85 20.14
N GLU A 458 -31.81 24.57 19.03
CA GLU A 458 -32.73 24.56 17.89
C GLU A 458 -32.47 23.43 16.87
N PHE A 459 -31.23 22.91 16.75
CA PHE A 459 -30.87 21.92 15.72
C PHE A 459 -30.19 20.64 16.21
N ILE A 460 -29.61 20.64 17.42
CA ILE A 460 -28.82 19.48 17.87
C ILE A 460 -29.59 18.62 18.88
N LEU A 461 -30.35 19.25 19.79
CA LEU A 461 -31.18 18.55 20.78
C LEU A 461 -32.64 18.33 20.32
N ASP A 462 -32.97 18.79 19.11
CA ASP A 462 -34.30 18.64 18.52
C ASP A 462 -34.55 17.18 18.07
N GLU A 463 -35.66 16.60 18.54
CA GLU A 463 -36.09 15.23 18.23
C GLU A 463 -36.76 15.10 16.84
N ASP A 464 -37.00 16.20 16.11
CA ASP A 464 -37.63 16.19 14.79
C ASP A 464 -36.67 15.75 13.65
N LEU A 465 -37.15 14.81 12.83
CA LEU A 465 -36.50 14.34 11.58
C LEU A 465 -36.45 15.46 10.52
N ALA A 466 -37.32 16.48 10.60
CA ALA A 466 -37.30 17.62 9.68
C ALA A 466 -36.08 18.54 9.88
N SER A 467 -35.42 18.46 11.03
CA SER A 467 -34.28 19.31 11.39
C SER A 467 -32.98 18.88 10.68
N GLU A 468 -32.86 17.60 10.28
CA GLU A 468 -31.80 17.14 9.34
C GLU A 468 -31.97 17.79 7.96
N SER A 469 -33.20 17.90 7.47
CA SER A 469 -33.51 18.53 6.18
C SER A 469 -33.29 20.04 6.20
N HIS A 470 -33.42 20.70 7.34
CA HIS A 470 -33.08 22.12 7.52
C HIS A 470 -31.55 22.34 7.54
N ILE A 471 -30.78 21.47 8.20
CA ILE A 471 -29.32 21.52 8.13
C ILE A 471 -28.87 21.30 6.67
N PHE A 472 -29.45 20.34 5.95
CA PHE A 472 -29.18 20.15 4.52
C PHE A 472 -29.48 21.41 3.68
N LYS A 473 -30.60 22.10 3.92
CA LYS A 473 -30.98 23.32 3.19
C LYS A 473 -30.19 24.57 3.55
N LEU A 474 -29.72 24.70 4.79
CA LEU A 474 -28.89 25.85 5.19
C LEU A 474 -27.51 25.83 4.49
N PHE A 475 -27.07 24.68 3.97
CA PHE A 475 -25.69 24.43 3.56
C PHE A 475 -25.56 23.70 2.20
N GLU A 476 -26.63 23.67 1.40
CA GLU A 476 -26.73 22.96 0.11
C GLU A 476 -25.66 23.42 -0.92
N ASP A 477 -25.05 24.59 -0.69
CA ASP A 477 -24.00 25.21 -1.53
C ASP A 477 -22.62 25.36 -0.87
N SER A 478 -22.36 24.83 0.35
CA SER A 478 -21.11 25.09 1.09
C SER A 478 -20.31 23.83 1.49
N GLU A 479 -19.04 23.75 1.07
CA GLU A 479 -18.00 22.83 1.60
C GLU A 479 -17.53 23.23 3.02
N ASP A 480 -18.45 23.67 3.87
CA ASP A 480 -18.09 24.34 5.12
C ASP A 480 -17.78 23.32 6.23
N LYS A 481 -16.56 23.38 6.76
CA LYS A 481 -16.10 22.61 7.95
C LYS A 481 -17.06 22.72 9.13
N VAL A 482 -17.83 23.81 9.19
CA VAL A 482 -18.88 24.06 10.17
C VAL A 482 -20.03 23.05 10.08
N ALA A 483 -20.52 22.75 8.88
CA ALA A 483 -21.65 21.87 8.66
C ALA A 483 -21.34 20.43 9.12
N ILE A 484 -20.15 19.94 8.76
CA ILE A 484 -19.67 18.61 9.16
C ILE A 484 -19.49 18.54 10.68
N GLY A 485 -18.95 19.61 11.29
CA GLY A 485 -18.81 19.68 12.74
C GLY A 485 -20.16 19.61 13.47
N LEU A 486 -21.17 20.34 12.99
CA LEU A 486 -22.52 20.30 13.55
C LEU A 486 -23.18 18.92 13.40
N TRP A 487 -23.02 18.28 12.24
CA TRP A 487 -23.50 16.91 12.00
C TRP A 487 -22.91 15.91 12.98
N ASN A 488 -21.59 15.96 13.19
CA ASN A 488 -20.91 15.11 14.15
C ASN A 488 -21.44 15.34 15.58
N LEU A 489 -21.63 16.60 15.99
CA LEU A 489 -22.17 16.95 17.30
C LEU A 489 -23.60 16.43 17.50
N ARG A 490 -24.47 16.56 16.48
CA ARG A 490 -25.83 16.00 16.49
C ARG A 490 -25.81 14.48 16.61
N TRP A 491 -24.96 13.81 15.84
CA TRP A 491 -24.80 12.36 15.94
C TRP A 491 -24.37 11.93 17.35
N CYS A 492 -23.43 12.65 17.98
CA CYS A 492 -23.02 12.41 19.37
C CYS A 492 -24.18 12.57 20.37
N ALA A 493 -25.02 13.60 20.22
CA ALA A 493 -26.19 13.80 21.07
C ALA A 493 -27.23 12.69 20.91
N MET A 494 -27.53 12.28 19.68
CA MET A 494 -28.51 11.22 19.38
C MET A 494 -28.12 9.86 19.98
N ILE A 495 -26.82 9.57 20.08
CA ILE A 495 -26.33 8.34 20.74
C ILE A 495 -26.17 8.50 22.26
N GLY A 496 -26.68 9.59 22.84
CA GLY A 496 -26.80 9.81 24.28
C GLY A 496 -25.60 10.48 24.95
N PHE A 497 -24.69 11.11 24.19
CA PHE A 497 -23.54 11.82 24.77
C PHE A 497 -23.84 13.32 24.92
N PRO A 498 -23.73 13.89 26.12
CA PRO A 498 -23.97 15.32 26.33
C PRO A 498 -22.93 16.15 25.58
N ILE A 499 -23.37 17.30 25.04
CA ILE A 499 -22.49 18.21 24.30
C ILE A 499 -21.74 19.13 25.25
N CYS A 500 -20.41 19.12 25.14
CA CYS A 500 -19.56 20.05 25.86
C CYS A 500 -19.74 21.48 25.33
N GLU A 501 -19.87 22.46 26.23
CA GLU A 501 -19.99 23.89 25.86
C GLU A 501 -18.68 24.43 25.25
N SER A 502 -17.54 23.82 25.58
CA SER A 502 -16.23 24.12 25.00
C SER A 502 -15.40 22.85 24.84
N ALA A 503 -14.55 22.83 23.81
CA ALA A 503 -13.61 21.74 23.54
C ALA A 503 -12.70 21.45 24.76
N ASP A 504 -12.26 22.49 25.46
CA ASP A 504 -11.29 22.40 26.56
C ASP A 504 -11.92 21.96 27.88
N GLN A 505 -13.25 21.97 27.97
CA GLN A 505 -13.96 21.47 29.15
C GLN A 505 -13.99 19.93 29.20
N SER A 506 -13.86 19.26 28.05
CA SER A 506 -13.89 17.80 27.92
C SER A 506 -12.80 17.14 28.75
N LEU A 507 -13.15 16.04 29.44
CA LEU A 507 -12.19 15.20 30.17
C LEU A 507 -11.11 14.65 29.23
N TRP A 508 -11.46 14.38 27.97
CA TRP A 508 -10.53 13.93 26.96
C TRP A 508 -9.47 14.99 26.65
N ALA A 509 -9.89 16.22 26.36
CA ALA A 509 -8.99 17.34 26.05
C ALA A 509 -8.05 17.65 27.23
N LYS A 510 -8.59 17.78 28.45
CA LYS A 510 -7.79 17.99 29.67
C LYS A 510 -6.74 16.91 29.90
N ARG A 511 -7.09 15.66 29.60
CA ARG A 511 -6.17 14.52 29.71
C ARG A 511 -5.06 14.61 28.66
N LEU A 512 -5.38 15.01 27.42
CA LEU A 512 -4.38 15.22 26.37
C LEU A 512 -3.38 16.30 26.76
N GLU A 513 -3.88 17.47 27.17
CA GLU A 513 -3.06 18.59 27.61
C GLU A 513 -2.11 18.17 28.76
N SER A 514 -2.64 17.49 29.79
CA SER A 514 -1.83 17.00 30.91
C SER A 514 -0.73 16.02 30.47
N ARG A 515 -1.03 15.11 29.53
CA ARG A 515 -0.04 14.16 28.98
C ARG A 515 1.00 14.86 28.12
N PHE A 516 0.59 15.84 27.34
CA PHE A 516 1.44 16.65 26.48
C PHE A 516 2.46 17.44 27.32
N GLN A 517 2.00 18.13 28.37
CA GLN A 517 2.87 18.87 29.30
C GLN A 517 3.87 17.95 30.02
N LYS A 518 3.44 16.76 30.46
CA LYS A 518 4.35 15.77 31.07
C LYS A 518 5.43 15.30 30.11
N ARG A 519 5.11 15.11 28.83
CA ARG A 519 6.07 14.71 27.78
C ARG A 519 7.09 15.81 27.46
N LEU A 520 6.69 17.08 27.51
CA LEU A 520 7.61 18.21 27.34
C LEU A 520 8.56 18.35 28.54
N ALA A 521 8.05 18.16 29.76
CA ALA A 521 8.83 18.31 30.98
C ALA A 521 9.91 17.24 31.19
N SER A 522 9.77 16.05 30.59
CA SER A 522 10.75 14.96 30.71
C SER A 522 12.00 15.14 29.82
N GLY A 523 12.09 16.20 29.00
CA GLY A 523 13.20 16.41 28.06
C GLY A 523 13.34 15.28 27.01
N SER A 524 12.35 14.41 26.98
CA SER A 524 12.27 13.21 26.18
C SER A 524 10.79 12.91 25.97
N ILE A 525 10.32 13.10 24.74
CA ILE A 525 9.04 12.54 24.28
C ILE A 525 9.12 11.00 24.25
N ILE A 526 10.35 10.46 24.25
CA ILE A 526 10.69 9.05 24.35
C ILE A 526 10.45 8.63 25.80
N GLY A 527 9.37 7.92 26.05
CA GLY A 527 9.36 7.01 27.18
C GLY A 527 10.45 5.98 26.94
N GLU A 528 11.61 6.13 27.57
CA GLU A 528 12.43 4.97 27.91
C GLU A 528 11.62 4.15 28.91
N GLN A 529 10.83 3.20 28.43
CA GLN A 529 10.32 2.11 29.25
C GLN A 529 10.31 0.82 28.42
N LEU A 530 11.38 0.05 28.63
CA LEU A 530 11.53 -1.43 28.67
C LEU A 530 10.84 -2.28 27.60
#